data_AF-A0A6B2TI21-F1
#
_entry.id   AF-A0A6B2TI21-F1
#
_cell.length_a   1.000
_cell.length_b   1.000
_cell.length_c   1.000
_cell.angle_alpha   90.00
_cell.angle_beta   90.00
_cell.angle_gamma   90.00
#
_symmetry.space_group_name_H-M   'P 1'
#
loop_
_entity.id
_entity.type
_entity.pdbx_description
1 polymer ?
#
loop_
_entity_poly.entity_id
_entity_poly.type
_entity_poly.pdbx_seq_one_letter_code
_entity_poly.pdbx_strand_id
1 'polypeptide(L)'
;ATHCRTALAAFTRLDATPWAARATRELAAADADIKAAALAAGHHPLLTAQETRIARLAAQGLTNRQIGARLSLSPRTIGAHLYRIFPKLGITTRAGIARALEGG
;
A
#
# COMPACT_ATOMS: atom_id res chain seq x y z
N ALA A 1 6.96 6.61 -14.92
CA ALA A 1 7.47 7.22 -13.67
C ALA A 1 8.97 7.56 -13.72
N THR A 2 9.88 6.62 -14.00
CA THR A 2 11.35 6.86 -13.97
C THR A 2 11.81 7.99 -14.91
N HIS A 3 11.36 7.99 -16.17
CA HIS A 3 11.69 9.04 -17.13
C HIS A 3 11.23 10.44 -16.71
N CYS A 4 10.01 10.58 -16.16
CA CYS A 4 9.48 11.85 -15.65
C CYS A 4 10.26 12.37 -14.44
N ARG A 5 10.73 11.47 -13.58
CA ARG A 5 11.52 11.81 -12.37
C ARG A 5 12.91 12.32 -12.75
N THR A 6 13.55 11.69 -13.74
CA THR A 6 14.83 12.16 -14.30
C THR A 6 14.68 13.51 -15.01
N ALA A 7 13.60 13.71 -15.77
CA ALA A 7 13.31 14.98 -16.43
C ALA A 7 13.08 16.13 -15.44
N LEU A 8 12.31 15.90 -14.37
CA LEU A 8 12.10 16.89 -13.30
C LEU A 8 13.42 17.32 -12.65
N ALA A 9 14.29 16.36 -12.30
CA ALA A 9 15.59 16.66 -11.71
C ALA A 9 16.53 17.44 -12.64
N ALA A 10 16.40 17.27 -13.96
CA ALA A 10 17.14 18.06 -14.94
C ALA A 10 16.57 19.48 -15.05
N PHE A 11 15.25 19.64 -15.16
CA PHE A 11 14.61 20.95 -15.33
C PHE A 11 14.75 21.84 -14.09
N THR A 12 14.70 21.28 -12.88
CA THR A 12 14.92 22.03 -11.64
C THR A 12 16.35 22.56 -11.55
N ARG A 13 17.35 21.78 -11.98
CA ARG A 13 18.76 22.24 -11.98
C ARG A 13 19.04 23.33 -13.02
N LEU A 14 18.20 23.44 -14.04
CA LEU A 14 18.32 24.42 -15.12
C LEU A 14 17.43 25.65 -14.93
N ASP A 15 16.76 25.80 -13.77
CA ASP A 15 15.73 26.81 -13.50
C ASP A 15 14.65 26.91 -14.60
N ALA A 16 14.39 25.78 -15.28
CA ALA A 16 13.41 25.69 -16.35
C ALA A 16 11.99 25.53 -15.75
N THR A 17 11.52 26.56 -15.06
CA THR A 17 10.29 26.57 -14.23
C THR A 17 9.04 26.01 -14.93
N PRO A 18 8.70 26.39 -16.18
CA PRO A 18 7.50 25.83 -16.83
C PRO A 18 7.64 24.33 -17.16
N TRP A 19 8.85 23.86 -17.46
CA TRP A 19 9.13 22.46 -17.76
C TRP A 19 9.18 21.60 -16.48
N ALA A 20 9.74 22.13 -15.40
CA ALA A 20 9.71 21.50 -14.07
C ALA A 20 8.26 21.39 -13.54
N ALA A 21 7.45 22.44 -13.70
CA ALA A 21 6.04 22.42 -13.31
C ALA A 21 5.24 21.37 -14.10
N ARG A 22 5.51 21.24 -15.41
CA ARG A 22 4.89 20.21 -16.24
C ARG A 22 5.31 18.80 -15.80
N ALA A 23 6.61 18.54 -15.63
CA ALA A 23 7.11 17.25 -15.17
C ALA A 23 6.56 16.84 -13.80
N THR A 24 6.34 17.80 -12.90
CA THR A 24 5.71 17.57 -11.59
C THR A 24 4.26 17.13 -11.73
N ARG A 25 3.47 17.79 -12.59
CA ARG A 25 2.06 17.42 -12.84
C ARG A 25 1.95 16.00 -13.43
N GLU A 26 2.80 15.67 -14.40
CA GLU A 26 2.84 14.34 -15.00
C GLU A 26 3.21 13.25 -13.98
N LEU A 27 4.13 13.55 -13.06
CA LEU A 27 4.50 12.63 -11.98
C LEU A 27 3.34 12.44 -11.00
N ALA A 28 2.64 13.52 -10.63
CA ALA A 28 1.48 13.46 -9.76
C ALA A 28 0.30 12.68 -10.39
N ALA A 29 0.07 12.84 -11.70
CA ALA A 29 -0.93 12.08 -12.43
C ALA A 29 -0.58 10.57 -12.45
N ALA A 30 0.67 10.23 -12.76
CA ALA A 30 1.12 8.84 -12.74
C ALA A 30 1.03 8.21 -11.33
N ASP A 31 1.33 8.97 -10.28
CA ASP A 31 1.19 8.50 -8.89
C ASP A 31 -0.29 8.34 -8.49
N ALA A 32 -1.19 9.19 -9.00
CA ALA A 32 -2.63 9.07 -8.81
C ALA A 32 -3.18 7.81 -9.51
N ASP A 33 -2.75 7.53 -10.74
CA ASP A 33 -3.14 6.32 -11.48
C ASP A 33 -2.65 5.05 -10.78
N ILE A 34 -1.42 5.05 -10.25
CA ILE A 34 -0.89 3.93 -9.46
C ILE A 34 -1.72 3.72 -8.18
N LYS A 35 -2.09 4.80 -7.48
CA LYS A 35 -2.94 4.73 -6.28
C LYS A 35 -4.35 4.23 -6.63
N ALA A 36 -4.95 4.73 -7.70
CA ALA A 36 -6.26 4.31 -8.17
C ALA A 36 -6.27 2.83 -8.58
N ALA A 37 -5.23 2.37 -9.29
CA ALA A 37 -5.07 0.96 -9.64
C ALA A 37 -4.85 0.09 -8.40
N ALA A 38 -4.09 0.57 -7.41
CA ALA A 38 -3.90 -0.15 -6.15
C ALA A 38 -5.22 -0.30 -5.39
N LEU A 39 -6.01 0.78 -5.30
CA LEU A 39 -7.33 0.79 -4.67
C LEU A 39 -8.31 -0.14 -5.42
N ALA A 40 -8.36 -0.05 -6.75
CA ALA A 40 -9.17 -0.95 -7.59
C ALA A 40 -8.75 -2.42 -7.45
N ALA A 41 -7.46 -2.69 -7.21
CA ALA A 41 -6.95 -4.02 -6.89
C ALA A 41 -7.20 -4.44 -5.43
N GLY A 42 -7.95 -3.67 -4.64
CA GLY A 42 -8.31 -3.92 -3.25
C GLY A 42 -7.17 -3.68 -2.25
N HIS A 43 -6.20 -2.80 -2.57
CA HIS A 43 -5.18 -2.40 -1.60
C HIS A 43 -5.70 -1.24 -0.76
N HIS A 44 -5.64 -1.40 0.56
CA HIS A 44 -5.99 -0.33 1.47
C HIS A 44 -4.86 0.72 1.50
N PRO A 45 -5.15 2.03 1.35
CA PRO A 45 -4.13 3.06 1.13
C PRO A 45 -3.12 3.23 2.29
N LEU A 46 -3.49 2.79 3.49
CA LEU A 46 -2.64 2.86 4.69
C LEU A 46 -1.79 1.60 4.92
N LEU A 47 -2.02 0.52 4.16
CA LEU A 47 -1.30 -0.74 4.34
C LEU A 47 -0.15 -0.87 3.33
N THR A 48 1.00 -1.32 3.80
CA THR A 48 2.07 -1.78 2.93
C THR A 48 1.66 -3.02 2.13
N ALA A 49 2.41 -3.36 1.08
CA ALA A 49 2.14 -4.57 0.29
C ALA A 49 2.13 -5.85 1.16
N GLN A 50 3.07 -5.97 2.11
CA GLN A 50 3.15 -7.12 3.01
C GLN A 50 1.99 -7.14 4.01
N GLU A 51 1.62 -5.99 4.57
CA GLU A 51 0.45 -5.88 5.45
C GLU A 51 -0.85 -6.22 4.72
N THR A 52 -1.00 -5.75 3.48
CA THR A 52 -2.17 -6.09 2.64
C THR A 52 -2.27 -7.59 2.40
N ARG A 53 -1.14 -8.26 2.08
CA ARG A 53 -1.10 -9.71 1.88
C ARG A 53 -1.51 -10.46 3.15
N ILE A 54 -1.01 -10.03 4.32
CA ILE A 54 -1.38 -10.63 5.61
C ILE A 54 -2.85 -10.38 5.95
N ALA A 55 -3.35 -9.16 5.76
CA ALA A 55 -4.74 -8.79 6.03
C ALA A 55 -5.72 -9.60 5.17
N ARG A 56 -5.44 -9.79 3.87
CA ARG A 56 -6.28 -10.62 2.98
C ARG A 56 -6.33 -12.07 3.42
N LEU A 57 -5.20 -12.67 3.76
CA LEU A 57 -5.17 -14.04 4.27
C LEU A 57 -5.91 -14.17 5.60
N ALA A 58 -5.83 -13.15 6.47
CA ALA A 58 -6.58 -13.12 7.71
C ALA A 58 -8.10 -12.93 7.49
N ALA A 59 -8.51 -12.13 6.50
CA ALA A 59 -9.90 -11.94 6.10
C ALA A 59 -10.52 -13.24 5.56
N GLN A 60 -9.72 -14.09 4.91
CA GLN A 60 -10.11 -15.45 4.49
C GLN A 60 -10.23 -16.45 5.66
N GLY A 61 -10.02 -16.01 6.91
CA GLY A 61 -10.16 -16.85 8.10
C GLY A 61 -8.93 -17.69 8.45
N LEU A 62 -7.82 -17.58 7.71
CA LEU A 62 -6.60 -18.34 8.02
C LEU A 62 -6.02 -17.88 9.35
N THR A 63 -5.55 -18.81 10.18
CA THR A 63 -4.86 -18.54 11.46
C THR A 63 -3.45 -18.01 11.26
N ASN A 64 -2.84 -17.40 12.30
CA ASN A 64 -1.47 -16.90 12.23
C ASN A 64 -0.45 -18.00 11.86
N ARG A 65 -0.72 -19.25 12.24
CA ARG A 65 0.11 -20.41 11.89
C ARG A 65 0.02 -20.75 10.39
N GLN A 66 -1.19 -20.76 9.85
CA GLN A 66 -1.43 -21.02 8.42
C GLN A 66 -0.90 -19.89 7.54
N ILE A 67 -1.04 -18.63 7.99
CA ILE A 67 -0.46 -17.47 7.30
C ILE A 67 1.06 -17.54 7.36
N GLY A 68 1.62 -17.83 8.54
CA GLY A 68 3.06 -17.98 8.73
C GLY A 68 3.66 -19.05 7.82
N ALA A 69 3.01 -20.21 7.72
CA ALA A 69 3.43 -21.29 6.82
C ALA A 69 3.43 -20.85 5.34
N ARG A 70 2.42 -20.09 4.89
CA ARG A 70 2.34 -19.60 3.50
C ARG A 70 3.37 -18.52 3.16
N LEU A 71 3.76 -17.71 4.15
CA LEU A 71 4.66 -16.58 3.97
C LEU A 71 6.09 -16.87 4.44
N SER A 72 6.37 -18.10 4.88
CA SER A 72 7.64 -18.48 5.52
C SER A 72 8.01 -17.58 6.70
N LEU A 73 7.02 -17.23 7.52
CA LEU A 73 7.15 -16.38 8.71
C LEU A 73 6.66 -17.09 9.97
N SER A 74 7.21 -16.71 11.12
CA SER A 74 6.72 -17.24 12.40
C SER A 74 5.30 -16.75 12.71
N PRO A 75 4.46 -17.55 13.40
CA PRO A 75 3.13 -17.09 13.82
C PRO A 75 3.18 -15.83 14.70
N ARG A 76 4.26 -15.65 15.46
CA ARG A 76 4.53 -14.45 16.27
C ARG A 76 4.75 -13.22 15.40
N THR A 77 5.50 -13.36 14.31
CA THR A 77 5.71 -12.29 13.32
C THR A 77 4.38 -11.87 12.68
N ILE A 78 3.52 -12.84 12.33
CA ILE A 78 2.17 -12.54 11.82
C ILE A 78 1.35 -11.77 12.86
N GLY A 79 1.39 -12.17 14.13
CA GLY A 79 0.73 -11.43 15.21
C GLY A 79 1.21 -9.98 15.32
N ALA A 80 2.52 -9.75 15.23
CA ALA A 80 3.09 -8.40 15.24
C ALA A 80 2.66 -7.56 14.03
N HIS A 81 2.51 -8.16 12.85
CA HIS A 81 1.94 -7.47 11.70
C HIS A 81 0.47 -7.11 11.93
N LEU A 82 -0.36 -8.06 12.40
CA LEU A 82 -1.78 -7.81 12.67
C LEU A 82 -1.99 -6.71 13.72
N TYR A 83 -1.15 -6.67 14.76
CA TYR A 83 -1.18 -5.60 15.76
C TYR A 83 -0.96 -4.20 15.16
N ARG A 84 -0.13 -4.08 14.11
CA ARG A 84 0.08 -2.81 13.39
C ARG A 84 -1.01 -2.52 12.36
N ILE A 85 -1.62 -3.56 11.80
CA ILE A 85 -2.69 -3.44 10.79
C ILE A 85 -3.99 -2.93 11.43
N PHE A 86 -4.35 -3.41 12.62
CA PHE A 86 -5.58 -3.05 13.32
C PHE A 86 -5.81 -1.54 13.46
N PRO A 87 -4.88 -0.74 14.02
CA PRO A 87 -5.06 0.71 14.12
C PRO A 87 -5.10 1.39 12.74
N LYS A 88 -4.38 0.86 11.74
CA LYS A 88 -4.42 1.40 10.37
C LYS A 88 -5.76 1.18 9.67
N LEU A 89 -6.49 0.14 10.06
CA LEU A 89 -7.83 -0.19 9.56
C LEU A 89 -8.95 0.33 10.47
N GLY A 90 -8.61 0.97 11.60
CA GLY A 90 -9.60 1.45 12.57
C GLY A 90 -10.39 0.32 13.26
N ILE A 91 -9.84 -0.89 13.33
CA ILE A 91 -10.49 -2.06 13.93
C ILE A 91 -9.73 -2.55 15.16
N THR A 92 -10.42 -3.29 16.02
CA THR A 92 -9.82 -3.92 17.22
C THR A 92 -9.86 -5.44 17.17
N THR A 93 -10.59 -6.02 16.21
CA THR A 93 -10.82 -7.47 16.12
C THR A 93 -10.41 -8.02 14.76
N ARG A 94 -9.98 -9.29 14.75
CA ARG A 94 -9.68 -10.03 13.52
C ARG A 94 -10.90 -10.14 12.60
N ALA A 95 -12.09 -10.33 13.18
CA ALA A 95 -13.34 -10.42 12.42
C ALA A 95 -13.65 -9.12 11.65
N GLY A 96 -13.20 -7.97 12.16
CA GLY A 96 -13.34 -6.69 11.48
C GLY A 96 -12.48 -6.52 10.22
N ILE A 97 -11.47 -7.37 10.00
CA ILE A 97 -10.54 -7.21 8.86
C ILE A 97 -11.26 -7.34 7.52
N ALA A 98 -12.15 -8.32 7.35
CA ALA A 98 -12.84 -8.54 6.08
C ALA A 98 -13.66 -7.31 5.68
N ARG A 99 -14.50 -6.82 6.60
CA ARG A 99 -15.31 -5.62 6.41
C ARG A 99 -14.47 -4.35 6.18
N ALA A 100 -13.34 -4.21 6.89
CA ALA A 100 -12.46 -3.05 6.73
C ALA A 100 -11.72 -3.04 5.38
N LEU A 101 -11.54 -4.19 4.73
CA LEU A 101 -10.95 -4.26 3.39
C LEU A 101 -11.96 -3.99 2.27
N GLU A 102 -13.25 -4.23 2.52
CA GLU A 102 -14.34 -3.97 1.56
C GLU A 102 -14.80 -2.50 1.55
N GLY A 103 -14.64 -1.79 2.68
CA GLY A 103 -15.10 -0.40 2.85
C GLY A 103 -14.03 0.67 2.62
N GLY A 104 -12.92 0.33 1.96
CA GLY A 104 -11.78 1.22 1.68
C GLY A 104 -11.77 1.78 0.28
#